data_AF-A0AAE0RXI8-F1
#
_entry.id   AF-A0AAE0RXI8-F1
#
_cell.length_a   1.000
_cell.length_b   1.000
_cell.length_c   1.000
_cell.angle_alpha   90.00
_cell.angle_beta   90.00
_cell.angle_gamma   90.00
#
_symmetry.space_group_name_H-M   'P 1'
#
loop_
_entity.id
_entity.type
_entity.pdbx_description
1 polymer ?
#
loop_
_entity_poly.entity_id
_entity_poly.type
_entity_poly.pdbx_seq_one_letter_code
_entity_poly.pdbx_strand_id
1 'polypeptide(L)'
;MDTRNFCKMSSEKAKSEICCPVCRASHVPIQGELMDGVYAATCQACGHFFKFRPVSQIRSTVSFTVNGKQYSVGNDVEPTTTLADFLREQRISMGTKIMCREGGCGMCVLETKLYEPVSKERKSYAVKSCLCPVFLCDDWEITTIEGLGNQRSGLHPIQDTLAGYNGSQCGFCSPAQIMNMYALLQQIPEPTQQQVEDIYDGIICRCTGYRAIMDAMKSFAKPDDKMEKKCMADIEDLNGKLCKKTGQRCHGNCKKQMTSEKNTAHGAKGCPVAETNQFR
;
A
#
# COMPACT_ATOMS: atom_id res chain seq x y z
N MET A 1 32.92 13.55 -31.12
CA MET A 1 31.69 13.32 -30.34
C MET A 1 32.12 13.20 -28.90
N ASP A 2 32.10 14.31 -28.17
CA ASP A 2 32.56 14.38 -26.78
C ASP A 2 31.57 15.29 -26.02
N THR A 3 30.66 14.67 -25.26
CA THR A 3 29.67 15.37 -24.44
C THR A 3 30.20 15.51 -23.02
N ARG A 4 31.12 16.45 -22.84
CA ARG A 4 31.52 16.96 -21.53
C ARG A 4 31.64 18.47 -21.59
N ASN A 5 30.55 19.16 -21.26
CA ASN A 5 30.62 20.54 -20.81
C ASN A 5 29.91 20.61 -19.45
N PHE A 6 30.60 20.13 -18.43
CA PHE A 6 30.36 20.56 -17.06
C PHE A 6 30.75 22.04 -16.99
N CYS A 7 29.75 22.90 -16.81
CA CYS A 7 29.96 24.32 -16.57
C CYS A 7 30.71 24.46 -15.24
N LYS A 8 31.96 24.94 -15.29
CA LYS A 8 32.75 25.27 -14.10
C LYS A 8 32.01 26.38 -13.33
N MET A 9 31.50 26.06 -12.13
CA MET A 9 31.02 27.06 -11.19
C MET A 9 32.22 27.62 -10.40
N SER A 10 32.72 28.79 -10.79
CA SER A 10 33.56 29.62 -9.92
C SER A 10 32.68 30.39 -8.94
N SER A 11 33.15 30.49 -7.69
CA SER A 11 32.50 31.16 -6.58
C SER A 11 32.37 32.66 -6.80
N GLU A 12 31.23 33.13 -7.30
CA GLU A 12 30.76 34.52 -7.16
C GLU A 12 29.30 34.61 -7.60
N LYS A 13 28.41 34.97 -6.67
CA LYS A 13 26.96 35.28 -6.81
C LYS A 13 26.34 35.01 -8.19
N ALA A 14 25.94 33.75 -8.43
CA ALA A 14 25.23 33.36 -9.64
C ALA A 14 23.84 34.04 -9.68
N LYS A 15 23.71 35.13 -10.45
CA LYS A 15 22.40 35.58 -10.92
C LYS A 15 21.89 34.50 -11.86
N SER A 16 20.79 33.84 -11.51
CA SER A 16 20.16 32.82 -12.35
C SER A 16 19.72 33.44 -13.69
N GLU A 17 20.51 33.26 -14.75
CA GLU A 17 20.12 33.62 -16.11
C GLU A 17 19.03 32.65 -16.59
N ILE A 18 17.86 33.20 -16.96
CA ILE A 18 16.76 32.43 -17.55
C ILE A 18 16.97 32.49 -19.07
N CYS A 19 17.05 31.36 -19.77
CA CYS A 19 17.16 31.35 -21.24
C CYS A 19 15.82 31.03 -21.90
N CYS A 20 15.53 31.65 -23.05
CA CYS A 20 14.42 31.23 -23.90
C CYS A 20 14.59 29.76 -24.34
N PRO A 21 13.55 28.89 -24.24
CA PRO A 21 13.66 27.47 -24.61
C PRO A 21 13.86 27.25 -26.11
N VAL A 22 13.49 28.24 -26.94
CA VAL A 22 13.56 28.14 -28.40
C VAL A 22 14.88 28.69 -28.92
N CYS A 23 15.23 29.94 -28.59
CA CYS A 23 16.38 30.63 -29.18
C CYS A 23 17.57 30.80 -28.23
N ARG A 24 17.47 30.33 -26.98
CA ARG A 24 18.50 30.44 -25.93
C ARG A 24 18.88 31.88 -25.52
N ALA A 25 18.21 32.91 -26.04
CA ALA A 25 18.44 34.29 -25.61
C ALA A 25 18.28 34.44 -24.09
N SER A 26 19.24 35.11 -23.44
CA SER A 26 19.23 35.35 -22.00
C SER A 26 18.18 36.38 -21.62
N HIS A 27 17.43 36.09 -20.56
CA HIS A 27 16.45 36.94 -19.94
C HIS A 27 16.93 37.30 -18.52
N VAL A 28 16.95 38.60 -18.22
CA VAL A 28 17.16 39.09 -16.87
C VAL A 28 15.78 39.18 -16.19
N PRO A 29 15.56 38.58 -15.00
CA PRO A 29 14.25 38.50 -14.34
C PRO A 29 13.56 39.85 -14.01
N ILE A 30 14.23 40.98 -14.26
CA ILE A 30 13.77 42.33 -13.92
C ILE A 30 12.64 42.81 -14.86
N GLN A 31 12.32 42.08 -15.95
CA GLN A 31 11.29 42.44 -16.93
C GLN A 31 10.07 41.50 -16.99
N GLY A 32 9.90 40.58 -16.03
CA GLY A 32 8.73 39.68 -15.96
C GLY A 32 7.97 39.84 -14.63
N GLU A 33 6.64 39.79 -14.67
CA GLU A 33 5.81 39.73 -13.46
C GLU A 33 5.97 38.36 -12.79
N LEU A 34 6.48 38.36 -11.56
CA LEU A 34 6.38 37.21 -10.66
C LEU A 34 4.96 37.19 -10.09
N MET A 35 4.10 36.34 -10.63
CA MET A 35 2.84 35.97 -9.98
C MET A 35 2.95 34.52 -9.50
N ASP A 36 2.68 34.30 -8.21
CA ASP A 36 2.67 32.98 -7.56
C ASP A 36 3.95 32.13 -7.76
N GLY A 37 5.12 32.77 -7.86
CA GLY A 37 6.40 32.09 -8.03
C GLY A 37 6.61 31.49 -9.43
N VAL A 38 5.85 31.95 -10.44
CA VAL A 38 6.02 31.61 -11.85
C VAL A 38 6.53 32.84 -12.60
N TYR A 39 7.65 32.69 -13.31
CA TYR A 39 8.18 33.66 -14.26
C TYR A 39 7.50 33.45 -15.61
N ALA A 40 6.79 34.46 -16.12
CA ALA A 40 6.20 34.45 -17.45
C ALA A 40 6.80 35.58 -18.29
N ALA A 41 7.26 35.27 -19.50
CA ALA A 41 7.81 36.28 -20.40
C ALA A 41 7.63 35.88 -21.87
N THR A 42 7.52 36.90 -22.72
CA THR A 42 7.67 36.74 -24.17
C THR A 42 9.11 37.03 -24.55
N CYS A 43 9.74 36.12 -25.29
CA CYS A 43 11.10 36.32 -25.77
C CYS A 43 11.18 37.53 -26.70
N GLN A 44 11.99 38.53 -26.35
CA GLN A 44 12.18 39.71 -27.23
C GLN A 44 12.92 39.35 -28.53
N ALA A 45 13.72 38.28 -28.53
CA ALA A 45 14.49 37.86 -29.70
C ALA A 45 13.67 37.03 -30.71
N CYS A 46 12.73 36.20 -30.25
CA CYS A 46 11.98 35.29 -31.14
C CYS A 46 10.46 35.36 -30.98
N GLY A 47 9.93 36.23 -30.11
CA GLY A 47 8.50 36.37 -29.85
C GLY A 47 7.85 35.19 -29.11
N HIS A 48 8.62 34.16 -28.73
CA HIS A 48 8.07 32.98 -28.06
C HIS A 48 7.67 33.30 -26.61
N PHE A 49 6.40 33.11 -26.28
CA PHE A 49 5.91 33.19 -24.92
C PHE A 49 6.23 31.91 -24.14
N PHE A 50 6.82 32.04 -22.96
CA PHE A 50 7.14 30.92 -22.09
C PHE A 50 6.88 31.24 -20.62
N LYS A 51 6.63 30.20 -19.84
CA LYS A 51 6.47 30.25 -18.38
C LYS A 51 7.44 29.27 -17.73
N PHE A 52 8.20 29.72 -16.74
CA PHE A 52 9.07 28.88 -15.92
C PHE A 52 8.74 29.08 -14.45
N ARG A 53 8.83 28.01 -13.67
CA ARG A 53 8.85 28.12 -12.22
C ARG A 53 10.31 28.14 -11.77
N PRO A 54 10.89 29.29 -11.37
CA PRO A 54 12.25 29.31 -10.83
C PRO A 54 12.32 28.39 -9.61
N VAL A 55 13.15 27.35 -9.68
CA VAL A 55 13.52 26.55 -8.51
C VAL A 55 14.48 27.43 -7.71
N SER A 56 14.03 27.90 -6.54
CA SER A 56 14.74 28.95 -5.79
C SER A 56 16.13 28.54 -5.32
N GLN A 57 16.42 27.24 -5.19
CA GLN A 57 17.72 26.66 -4.85
C GLN A 57 17.85 25.24 -5.42
N ILE A 58 18.98 24.93 -6.07
CA ILE A 58 19.34 23.53 -6.36
C ILE A 58 19.72 22.89 -5.03
N ARG A 59 18.95 21.89 -4.60
CA ARG A 59 19.23 21.12 -3.40
C ARG A 59 20.07 19.90 -3.75
N SER A 60 21.16 19.68 -3.01
CA SER A 60 21.98 18.47 -3.08
C SER A 60 21.53 17.38 -2.11
N THR A 61 20.35 17.56 -1.51
CA THR A 61 19.76 16.66 -0.52
C THR A 61 18.28 16.51 -0.78
N VAL A 62 17.75 15.34 -0.47
CA VAL A 62 16.31 15.05 -0.42
C VAL A 62 15.89 14.89 1.03
N SER A 63 14.69 15.36 1.36
CA SER A 63 14.15 15.30 2.72
C SER A 63 12.79 14.62 2.73
N PHE A 64 12.58 13.71 3.66
CA PHE A 64 11.32 12.97 3.80
C PHE A 64 11.07 12.61 5.26
N THR A 65 9.86 12.15 5.55
CA THR A 65 9.47 11.77 6.91
C THR A 65 9.22 10.26 6.94
N VAL A 66 9.72 9.57 7.96
CA VAL A 66 9.39 8.16 8.23
C VAL A 66 8.82 8.06 9.64
N ASN A 67 7.59 7.57 9.78
CA ASN A 67 6.89 7.43 11.06
C ASN A 67 6.90 8.72 11.89
N GLY A 68 6.68 9.88 11.25
CA GLY A 68 6.68 11.19 11.89
C GLY A 68 8.07 11.79 12.18
N LYS A 69 9.17 11.07 11.91
CA LYS A 69 10.54 11.59 12.07
C LYS A 69 11.14 12.01 10.74
N GLN A 70 11.72 13.21 10.69
CA GLN A 70 12.40 13.74 9.50
C GLN A 70 13.74 13.04 9.26
N TYR A 71 14.01 12.71 8.00
CA TYR A 71 15.27 12.20 7.49
C TYR A 71 15.70 13.03 6.27
N SER A 72 17.02 13.11 6.05
CA SER A 72 17.60 13.76 4.89
C SER A 72 18.71 12.88 4.32
N VAL A 73 18.78 12.80 3.00
CA VAL A 73 19.79 12.02 2.27
C VAL A 73 20.50 12.94 1.30
N GLY A 74 21.85 12.90 1.30
CA GLY A 74 22.69 13.71 0.43
C GLY A 74 23.63 12.87 -0.43
N ASN A 75 24.73 13.48 -0.85
CA ASN A 75 25.74 12.86 -1.72
C ASN A 75 26.52 11.71 -1.05
N ASP A 76 26.31 11.48 0.25
CA ASP A 76 26.89 10.38 1.02
C ASP A 76 26.19 9.03 0.78
N VAL A 77 25.03 9.03 0.09
CA VAL A 77 24.28 7.83 -0.28
C VAL A 77 24.36 7.59 -1.78
N GLU A 78 24.51 6.34 -2.18
CA GLU A 78 24.58 5.97 -3.60
C GLU A 78 23.24 6.25 -4.31
N PRO A 79 23.22 6.85 -5.51
CA PRO A 79 21.97 7.14 -6.23
C PRO A 79 21.09 5.91 -6.53
N THR A 80 21.69 4.72 -6.55
CA THR A 80 21.03 3.43 -6.78
C THR A 80 20.44 2.84 -5.49
N THR A 81 20.73 3.41 -4.32
CA THR A 81 20.22 2.93 -3.04
C THR A 81 18.70 2.98 -3.02
N THR A 82 18.09 1.81 -2.84
CA THR A 82 16.64 1.68 -2.73
C THR A 82 16.17 2.16 -1.35
N LEU A 83 14.93 2.64 -1.27
CA LEU A 83 14.29 3.03 -0.03
C LEU A 83 14.27 1.86 0.97
N ALA A 84 14.05 0.63 0.49
CA ALA A 84 14.06 -0.56 1.33
C ALA A 84 15.43 -0.81 1.97
N ASP A 85 16.51 -0.65 1.20
CA ASP A 85 17.88 -0.83 1.70
C ASP A 85 18.23 0.27 2.69
N PHE A 86 17.95 1.54 2.33
CA PHE A 86 18.17 2.68 3.21
C PHE A 86 17.48 2.50 4.58
N LEU A 87 16.19 2.14 4.59
CA LEU A 87 15.42 1.96 5.83
C LEU A 87 16.02 0.88 6.74
N ARG A 88 16.60 -0.18 6.17
CA ARG A 88 17.16 -1.31 6.91
C ARG A 88 18.60 -1.06 7.36
N GLU A 89 19.44 -0.53 6.49
CA GLU A 89 20.84 -0.19 6.80
C GLU A 89 20.92 0.85 7.89
N GLN A 90 20.08 1.88 7.82
CA GLN A 90 19.97 2.92 8.84
C GLN A 90 19.17 2.48 10.08
N ARG A 91 18.71 1.22 10.12
CA ARG A 91 17.89 0.62 11.20
C ARG A 91 16.66 1.45 11.55
N ILE A 92 16.07 2.12 10.55
CA ILE A 92 14.84 2.90 10.69
C ILE A 92 13.64 1.95 10.74
N SER A 93 13.61 0.94 9.86
CA SER A 93 12.59 -0.10 9.85
C SER A 93 13.23 -1.47 9.56
N MET A 94 13.08 -2.39 10.50
CA MET A 94 13.51 -3.78 10.38
C MET A 94 12.32 -4.72 10.13
N GLY A 95 11.11 -4.24 10.39
CA GLY A 95 9.83 -4.88 10.13
C GLY A 95 9.52 -4.95 8.64
N THR A 96 9.85 -3.92 7.87
CA THR A 96 9.80 -3.99 6.40
C THR A 96 10.81 -5.03 5.89
N LYS A 97 10.31 -6.02 5.14
CA LYS A 97 11.10 -7.16 4.68
C LYS A 97 11.48 -7.01 3.21
N ILE A 98 12.60 -7.60 2.83
CA ILE A 98 13.05 -7.68 1.43
C ILE A 98 13.24 -9.15 1.10
N MET A 99 12.73 -9.57 -0.06
CA MET A 99 12.87 -10.94 -0.55
C MET A 99 13.26 -10.95 -2.03
N CYS A 100 12.33 -10.65 -2.94
CA CYS A 100 12.58 -10.80 -4.39
C CYS A 100 13.36 -9.65 -5.04
N ARG A 101 13.33 -8.43 -4.48
CA ARG A 101 13.92 -7.18 -5.06
C ARG A 101 13.46 -6.78 -6.47
N GLU A 102 12.41 -7.42 -6.98
CA GLU A 102 11.85 -7.15 -8.32
C GLU A 102 10.37 -6.75 -8.28
N GLY A 103 9.83 -6.54 -7.08
CA GLY A 103 8.44 -6.15 -6.85
C GLY A 103 7.41 -7.28 -6.91
N GLY A 104 7.77 -8.52 -7.25
CA GLY A 104 6.81 -9.63 -7.34
C GLY A 104 6.20 -10.06 -5.99
N CYS A 105 6.99 -10.08 -4.91
CA CYS A 105 6.55 -10.64 -3.63
C CYS A 105 5.75 -9.71 -2.72
N GLY A 106 5.87 -8.38 -2.88
CA GLY A 106 5.17 -7.40 -2.02
C GLY A 106 5.71 -7.23 -0.60
N MET A 107 6.74 -7.98 -0.16
CA MET A 107 7.24 -7.98 1.22
C MET A 107 7.75 -6.62 1.74
N CYS A 108 8.13 -5.75 0.80
CA CYS A 108 8.70 -4.43 1.05
C CYS A 108 7.68 -3.29 0.89
N VAL A 109 6.39 -3.61 0.89
CA VAL A 109 5.33 -2.60 0.76
C VAL A 109 5.28 -1.70 1.99
N LEU A 110 5.16 -0.40 1.74
CA LEU A 110 4.99 0.67 2.72
C LEU A 110 3.77 1.50 2.31
N GLU A 111 3.23 2.29 3.24
CA GLU A 111 2.30 3.37 2.88
C GLU A 111 3.11 4.67 2.74
N THR A 112 2.82 5.43 1.68
CA THR A 112 3.44 6.73 1.45
C THR A 112 2.39 7.76 1.07
N LYS A 113 2.46 8.94 1.69
CA LYS A 113 1.69 10.12 1.28
C LYS A 113 2.59 11.03 0.47
N LEU A 114 2.17 11.31 -0.76
CA LEU A 114 2.85 12.23 -1.65
C LEU A 114 1.87 13.26 -2.21
N TYR A 115 2.39 14.44 -2.54
CA TYR A 115 1.60 15.51 -3.15
C TYR A 115 1.34 15.19 -4.62
N GLU A 116 0.06 15.01 -4.98
CA GLU A 116 -0.35 14.81 -6.36
C GLU A 116 -0.63 16.16 -7.03
N PRO A 117 0.15 16.58 -8.04
CA PRO A 117 0.06 17.93 -8.60
C PRO A 117 -1.25 18.19 -9.36
N VAL A 118 -1.92 17.14 -9.84
CA VAL A 118 -3.17 17.24 -10.59
C VAL A 118 -4.35 17.53 -9.66
N SER A 119 -4.50 16.76 -8.58
CA SER A 119 -5.56 16.97 -7.58
C SER A 119 -5.23 18.08 -6.58
N LYS A 120 -3.95 18.45 -6.45
CA LYS A 120 -3.43 19.38 -5.43
C LYS A 120 -3.62 18.89 -4.00
N GLU A 121 -3.70 17.58 -3.81
CA GLU A 121 -3.89 16.93 -2.51
C GLU A 121 -2.74 15.96 -2.21
N ARG A 122 -2.49 15.72 -0.92
CA ARG A 122 -1.62 14.62 -0.51
C ARG A 122 -2.45 13.33 -0.53
N LYS A 123 -2.02 12.36 -1.33
CA LYS A 123 -2.67 11.06 -1.45
C LYS A 123 -1.77 9.96 -0.94
N SER A 124 -2.38 8.98 -0.28
CA SER A 124 -1.72 7.76 0.17
C SER A 124 -1.57 6.77 -0.98
N TYR A 125 -0.44 6.06 -0.99
CA TYR A 125 -0.14 4.99 -1.95
C TYR A 125 0.56 3.84 -1.25
N ALA A 126 0.30 2.62 -1.71
CA ALA A 126 1.10 1.45 -1.38
C ALA A 126 2.33 1.41 -2.30
N VAL A 127 3.54 1.55 -1.75
CA VAL A 127 4.79 1.59 -2.54
C VAL A 127 5.68 0.40 -2.20
N LYS A 128 6.14 -0.31 -3.23
CA LYS A 128 7.15 -1.38 -3.12
C LYS A 128 8.54 -0.75 -3.01
N SER A 129 9.01 -0.55 -1.78
CA SER A 129 10.23 0.20 -1.50
C SER A 129 11.51 -0.36 -2.11
N CYS A 130 11.56 -1.64 -2.48
CA CYS A 130 12.72 -2.24 -3.15
C CYS A 130 12.92 -1.76 -4.59
N LEU A 131 11.90 -1.14 -5.20
CA LEU A 131 11.97 -0.57 -6.55
C LEU A 131 12.03 0.96 -6.56
N CYS A 132 11.99 1.58 -5.37
CA CYS A 132 11.96 3.03 -5.23
C CYS A 132 13.35 3.52 -4.78
N PRO A 133 14.11 4.24 -5.63
CA PRO A 133 15.32 4.93 -5.18
C PRO A 133 15.00 5.96 -4.09
N VAL A 134 15.84 6.04 -3.06
CA VAL A 134 15.60 6.96 -1.93
C VAL A 134 15.55 8.43 -2.36
N PHE A 135 16.28 8.79 -3.42
CA PHE A 135 16.28 10.14 -3.99
C PHE A 135 14.95 10.54 -4.66
N LEU A 136 14.02 9.60 -4.91
CA LEU A 136 12.68 9.93 -5.38
C LEU A 136 11.73 10.32 -4.24
N CYS A 137 12.13 10.10 -2.99
CA CYS A 137 11.25 10.25 -1.84
C CYS A 137 11.15 11.69 -1.33
N ASP A 138 11.66 12.69 -2.06
CA ASP A 138 11.63 14.09 -1.61
C ASP A 138 10.19 14.55 -1.29
N ASP A 139 10.01 15.14 -0.11
CA ASP A 139 8.74 15.55 0.49
C ASP A 139 7.70 14.43 0.73
N TRP A 140 8.10 13.16 0.67
CA TRP A 140 7.24 12.03 1.01
C TRP A 140 7.08 11.89 2.51
N GLU A 141 5.89 11.47 2.93
CA GLU A 141 5.61 11.00 4.28
C GLU A 141 5.40 9.49 4.23
N ILE A 142 6.26 8.74 4.89
CA ILE A 142 6.35 7.29 4.80
C ILE A 142 5.92 6.68 6.14
N THR A 143 4.98 5.75 6.08
CA THR A 143 4.57 4.94 7.22
C THR A 143 5.07 3.50 7.02
N THR A 144 5.81 2.98 7.99
CA THR A 144 6.24 1.57 8.03
C THR A 144 5.41 0.79 9.05
N ILE A 145 5.60 -0.53 9.10
CA ILE A 145 4.89 -1.39 10.06
C ILE A 145 5.08 -0.95 11.52
N GLU A 146 6.27 -0.45 11.87
CA GLU A 146 6.56 0.09 13.20
C GLU A 146 5.86 1.41 13.50
N GLY A 147 5.49 2.17 12.46
CA GLY A 147 4.75 3.42 12.60
C GLY A 147 3.29 3.22 13.00
N LEU A 148 2.71 2.04 12.72
CA LEU A 148 1.32 1.74 13.07
C LEU A 148 1.12 1.43 14.56
N GLY A 149 2.12 0.82 15.18
CA GLY A 149 2.01 0.32 16.55
C GLY A 149 2.93 -0.85 16.82
N ASN A 150 3.04 -1.20 18.10
CA ASN A 150 3.84 -2.32 18.60
C ASN A 150 3.31 -2.78 19.96
N GLN A 151 3.83 -3.90 20.46
CA GLN A 151 3.38 -4.49 21.72
C GLN A 151 3.51 -3.57 22.95
N ARG A 152 4.34 -2.52 22.91
CA ARG A 152 4.52 -1.56 24.02
C ARG A 152 3.57 -0.38 23.94
N SER A 153 3.30 0.13 22.73
CA SER A 153 2.44 1.30 22.51
C SER A 153 0.99 0.96 22.15
N GLY A 154 0.69 -0.33 21.98
CA GLY A 154 -0.58 -0.82 21.43
C GLY A 154 -0.43 -1.19 19.96
N LEU A 155 -1.13 -2.25 19.57
CA LEU A 155 -1.22 -2.72 18.19
C LEU A 155 -2.32 -1.96 17.46
N HIS A 156 -2.07 -1.68 16.18
CA HIS A 156 -3.10 -1.14 15.30
C HIS A 156 -4.18 -2.20 15.07
N PRO A 157 -5.47 -1.86 14.91
CA PRO A 157 -6.54 -2.84 14.70
C PRO A 157 -6.25 -3.86 13.60
N ILE A 158 -5.63 -3.45 12.48
CA ILE A 158 -5.22 -4.36 11.41
C ILE A 158 -4.20 -5.41 11.88
N GLN A 159 -3.25 -5.02 12.75
CA GLN A 159 -2.26 -5.93 13.33
C GLN A 159 -2.96 -6.96 14.24
N ASP A 160 -3.87 -6.51 15.11
CA ASP A 160 -4.63 -7.35 16.02
C ASP A 160 -5.56 -8.31 15.26
N THR A 161 -6.29 -7.82 14.27
CA THR A 161 -7.21 -8.63 13.46
C THR A 161 -6.46 -9.71 12.70
N LEU A 162 -5.31 -9.41 12.08
CA LEU A 162 -4.52 -10.44 11.40
C LEU A 162 -4.07 -11.54 12.38
N ALA A 163 -3.64 -11.17 13.59
CA ALA A 163 -3.25 -12.13 14.61
C ALA A 163 -4.44 -12.95 15.13
N GLY A 164 -5.57 -12.31 15.44
CA GLY A 164 -6.78 -12.94 15.97
C GLY A 164 -7.43 -13.94 15.01
N TYR A 165 -7.31 -13.72 13.70
CA TYR A 165 -7.79 -14.63 12.67
C TYR A 165 -6.80 -15.77 12.34
N ASN A 166 -5.67 -15.88 13.04
CA ASN A 166 -4.58 -16.80 12.72
C ASN A 166 -4.01 -16.58 11.30
N GLY A 167 -4.03 -15.34 10.82
CA GLY A 167 -3.52 -14.94 9.49
C GLY A 167 -1.99 -14.88 9.41
N SER A 168 -1.26 -15.30 10.44
CA SER A 168 0.20 -15.30 10.49
C SER A 168 0.74 -16.64 11.01
N GLN A 169 1.63 -17.27 10.24
CA GLN A 169 2.38 -18.47 10.64
C GLN A 169 3.87 -18.14 10.80
N CYS A 170 4.67 -18.24 9.74
CA CYS A 170 6.10 -17.89 9.79
C CYS A 170 6.36 -16.40 10.05
N GLY A 171 5.34 -15.55 9.88
CA GLY A 171 5.40 -14.12 10.18
C GLY A 171 6.12 -13.23 9.16
N PHE A 172 6.82 -13.81 8.17
CA PHE A 172 7.66 -13.02 7.27
C PHE A 172 6.85 -12.06 6.39
N CYS A 173 5.69 -12.51 5.88
CA CYS A 173 4.81 -11.68 5.06
C CYS A 173 3.88 -10.77 5.86
N SER A 174 3.70 -11.01 7.16
CA SER A 174 2.68 -10.34 7.97
C SER A 174 2.80 -8.81 7.94
N PRO A 175 4.00 -8.20 8.05
CA PRO A 175 4.16 -6.75 7.90
C PRO A 175 3.58 -6.22 6.58
N ALA A 176 3.83 -6.92 5.47
CA ALA A 176 3.33 -6.53 4.16
C ALA A 176 1.81 -6.68 4.05
N GLN A 177 1.25 -7.77 4.61
CA GLN A 177 -0.21 -7.97 4.64
C GLN A 177 -0.92 -6.81 5.35
N ILE A 178 -0.35 -6.35 6.47
CA ILE A 178 -0.87 -5.25 7.29
C ILE A 178 -0.71 -3.91 6.57
N MET A 179 0.48 -3.60 6.07
CA MET A 179 0.76 -2.32 5.41
C MET A 179 -0.06 -2.14 4.14
N ASN A 180 -0.32 -3.23 3.40
CA ASN A 180 -1.15 -3.20 2.20
C ASN A 180 -2.60 -2.84 2.53
N MET A 181 -3.19 -3.44 3.57
CA MET A 181 -4.53 -3.08 4.03
C MET A 181 -4.57 -1.65 4.55
N TYR A 182 -3.57 -1.25 5.33
CA TYR A 182 -3.49 0.10 5.86
C TYR A 182 -3.49 1.15 4.75
N ALA A 183 -2.66 0.96 3.71
CA ALA A 183 -2.62 1.86 2.56
C ALA A 183 -3.97 1.94 1.84
N LEU A 184 -4.68 0.81 1.67
CA LEU A 184 -6.03 0.81 1.10
C LEU A 184 -7.01 1.61 1.95
N LEU A 185 -7.01 1.45 3.28
CA LEU A 185 -7.90 2.19 4.18
C LEU A 185 -7.60 3.69 4.20
N GLN A 186 -6.34 4.11 3.98
CA GLN A 186 -6.01 5.52 3.82
C GLN A 186 -6.56 6.10 2.51
N GLN A 187 -6.69 5.29 1.45
CA GLN A 187 -7.27 5.71 0.17
C GLN A 187 -8.80 5.63 0.15
N ILE A 188 -9.35 4.55 0.71
CA ILE A 188 -10.76 4.19 0.68
C ILE A 188 -11.13 3.75 2.10
N PRO A 189 -11.70 4.64 2.93
CA PRO A 189 -12.01 4.33 4.34
C PRO A 189 -12.96 3.16 4.53
N GLU A 190 -13.82 2.89 3.54
CA GLU A 190 -14.76 1.79 3.56
C GLU A 190 -14.74 1.02 2.23
N PRO A 191 -13.72 0.16 2.01
CA PRO A 191 -13.55 -0.56 0.76
C PRO A 191 -14.59 -1.67 0.62
N THR A 192 -14.89 -2.07 -0.61
CA THR A 192 -15.65 -3.30 -0.90
C THR A 192 -14.78 -4.53 -0.68
N GLN A 193 -15.39 -5.71 -0.52
CA GLN A 193 -14.63 -6.96 -0.40
C GLN A 193 -13.75 -7.23 -1.63
N GLN A 194 -14.24 -6.88 -2.83
CA GLN A 194 -13.47 -7.01 -4.08
C GLN A 194 -12.23 -6.11 -4.05
N GLN A 195 -12.37 -4.85 -3.64
CA GLN A 195 -11.22 -3.94 -3.53
C GLN A 195 -10.18 -4.44 -2.52
N VAL A 196 -10.61 -5.11 -1.46
CA VAL A 196 -9.68 -5.77 -0.53
C VAL A 196 -8.97 -6.94 -1.20
N GLU A 197 -9.67 -7.77 -1.99
CA GLU A 197 -9.04 -8.86 -2.75
C GLU A 197 -8.01 -8.35 -3.75
N ASP A 198 -8.37 -7.34 -4.55
CA ASP A 198 -7.56 -6.83 -5.66
C ASP A 198 -6.17 -6.34 -5.20
N ILE A 199 -6.06 -5.78 -3.99
CA ILE A 199 -4.76 -5.32 -3.49
C ILE A 199 -3.82 -6.47 -3.11
N TYR A 200 -4.34 -7.67 -2.84
CA TYR A 200 -3.53 -8.80 -2.35
C TYR A 200 -2.87 -9.64 -3.44
N ASP A 201 -3.23 -9.43 -4.71
CA ASP A 201 -2.55 -10.01 -5.87
C ASP A 201 -1.04 -9.70 -5.88
N GLY A 202 -0.65 -8.58 -5.26
CA GLY A 202 0.73 -8.12 -5.15
C GLY A 202 1.52 -8.62 -3.93
N ILE A 203 0.92 -9.37 -3.01
CA ILE A 203 1.55 -9.77 -1.73
C ILE A 203 1.56 -11.29 -1.55
N ILE A 204 2.76 -11.89 -1.57
CA ILE A 204 2.91 -13.36 -1.53
C ILE A 204 2.91 -13.92 -0.10
N CYS A 205 2.16 -14.99 0.13
CA CYS A 205 2.24 -15.82 1.35
C CYS A 205 2.38 -17.30 0.99
N ARG A 206 3.38 -17.97 1.59
CA ARG A 206 3.61 -19.41 1.35
C ARG A 206 2.99 -20.33 2.39
N CYS A 207 2.66 -19.81 3.57
CA CYS A 207 2.32 -20.64 4.73
C CYS A 207 0.81 -20.75 4.99
N THR A 208 0.07 -19.63 4.88
CA THR A 208 -1.32 -19.56 5.38
C THR A 208 -2.38 -20.09 4.41
N GLY A 209 -2.05 -20.21 3.12
CA GLY A 209 -3.03 -20.48 2.07
C GLY A 209 -4.07 -19.36 1.89
N TYR A 210 -3.75 -18.14 2.35
CA TYR A 210 -4.55 -16.90 2.25
C TYR A 210 -5.90 -16.84 2.93
N ARG A 211 -6.62 -17.95 3.15
CA ARG A 211 -7.98 -17.94 3.71
C ARG A 211 -8.09 -17.08 4.99
N ALA A 212 -7.25 -17.37 5.99
CA ALA A 212 -7.23 -16.62 7.25
C ALA A 212 -6.84 -15.14 7.08
N ILE A 213 -5.98 -14.82 6.11
CA ILE A 213 -5.60 -13.43 5.80
C ILE A 213 -6.81 -12.71 5.18
N MET A 214 -7.48 -13.33 4.22
CA MET A 214 -8.63 -12.74 3.55
C MET A 214 -9.81 -12.56 4.49
N ASP A 215 -10.09 -13.54 5.36
CA ASP A 215 -11.12 -13.43 6.39
C ASP A 215 -10.84 -12.26 7.35
N ALA A 216 -9.57 -12.08 7.74
CA ALA A 216 -9.13 -10.96 8.57
C ALA A 216 -9.32 -9.62 7.86
N MET A 217 -8.85 -9.49 6.62
CA MET A 217 -8.78 -8.20 5.93
C MET A 217 -10.15 -7.76 5.40
N LYS A 218 -10.99 -8.70 4.96
CA LYS A 218 -12.38 -8.42 4.57
C LYS A 218 -13.26 -8.00 5.75
N SER A 219 -12.85 -8.23 6.99
CA SER A 219 -13.58 -7.69 8.16
C SER A 219 -13.58 -6.16 8.20
N PHE A 220 -12.64 -5.52 7.50
CA PHE A 220 -12.57 -4.06 7.33
C PHE A 220 -13.34 -3.55 6.09
N ALA A 221 -13.91 -4.45 5.28
CA ALA A 221 -14.69 -4.08 4.11
C ALA A 221 -16.16 -3.84 4.43
N LYS A 222 -16.85 -3.08 3.58
CA LYS A 222 -18.32 -3.01 3.62
C LYS A 222 -18.91 -4.41 3.41
N PRO A 223 -19.94 -4.78 4.20
CA PRO A 223 -20.73 -5.97 3.94
C PRO A 223 -21.28 -5.91 2.53
N ASP A 224 -21.15 -7.01 1.79
CA ASP A 224 -21.72 -7.09 0.45
C ASP A 224 -23.18 -7.55 0.58
N ASP A 225 -24.14 -6.75 0.10
CA ASP A 225 -25.58 -7.05 0.20
C ASP A 225 -25.94 -8.39 -0.47
N LYS A 226 -25.06 -8.91 -1.35
CA LYS A 226 -25.24 -10.14 -2.13
C LYS A 226 -24.56 -11.38 -1.54
N MET A 227 -23.71 -11.24 -0.53
CA MET A 227 -23.17 -12.38 0.20
C MET A 227 -24.08 -12.69 1.39
N GLU A 228 -25.22 -13.34 1.13
CA GLU A 228 -25.77 -14.22 2.15
C GLU A 228 -24.63 -15.14 2.60
N LYS A 229 -24.37 -15.20 3.92
CA LYS A 229 -23.43 -16.13 4.57
C LYS A 229 -23.86 -17.56 4.26
N LYS A 230 -23.60 -18.01 3.04
CA LYS A 230 -23.56 -19.42 2.72
C LYS A 230 -22.24 -19.87 3.29
N CYS A 231 -22.27 -20.40 4.51
CA CYS A 231 -21.14 -21.18 5.03
C CYS A 231 -20.74 -22.12 3.89
N MET A 232 -19.57 -21.88 3.28
CA MET A 232 -19.01 -22.82 2.35
C MET A 232 -18.90 -24.12 3.12
N ALA A 233 -19.73 -25.10 2.75
CA ALA A 233 -19.66 -26.40 3.38
C ALA A 233 -18.24 -26.92 3.14
N ASP A 234 -17.56 -27.35 4.20
CA ASP A 234 -16.27 -28.00 4.02
C ASP A 234 -16.44 -29.20 3.09
N ILE A 235 -15.43 -29.50 2.27
CA ILE A 235 -15.51 -30.64 1.35
C ILE A 235 -15.78 -31.96 2.10
N GLU A 236 -15.37 -32.02 3.36
CA GLU A 236 -15.66 -33.13 4.28
C GLU A 236 -17.14 -33.18 4.72
N ASP A 237 -17.81 -32.03 4.76
CA ASP A 237 -19.25 -31.92 5.00
C ASP A 237 -20.09 -32.26 3.77
N LEU A 238 -19.56 -32.04 2.57
CA LEU A 238 -20.23 -32.39 1.30
C LEU A 238 -20.48 -33.89 1.16
N ASN A 239 -19.65 -34.72 1.80
CA ASN A 239 -19.74 -36.18 1.79
C ASN A 239 -20.16 -36.78 3.14
N GLY A 240 -20.94 -36.04 3.95
CA GLY A 240 -21.60 -36.64 5.11
C GLY A 240 -22.39 -37.88 4.66
N LYS A 241 -21.98 -39.09 5.11
CA LYS A 241 -22.63 -40.36 4.73
C LYS A 241 -24.14 -40.20 4.85
N LEU A 242 -24.86 -40.12 3.74
CA LEU A 242 -26.31 -39.99 3.77
C LEU A 242 -26.91 -41.35 4.13
N CYS A 243 -27.88 -41.35 5.03
CA CYS A 243 -28.61 -42.55 5.37
C CYS A 243 -29.43 -43.01 4.17
N LYS A 244 -29.19 -44.24 3.68
CA LYS A 244 -29.92 -44.81 2.54
C LYS A 244 -31.43 -44.89 2.74
N LYS A 245 -31.92 -44.86 3.99
CA LYS A 245 -33.35 -44.89 4.33
C LYS A 245 -33.99 -43.51 4.38
N THR A 246 -33.31 -42.52 4.95
CA THR A 246 -33.89 -41.19 5.24
C THR A 246 -33.37 -40.08 4.35
N GLY A 247 -32.27 -40.30 3.61
CA GLY A 247 -31.60 -39.27 2.81
C GLY A 247 -30.92 -38.16 3.64
N GLN A 248 -30.89 -38.29 4.98
CA GLN A 248 -30.28 -37.31 5.90
C GLN A 248 -28.88 -37.72 6.33
N ARG A 249 -28.08 -36.78 6.87
CA ARG A 249 -26.72 -37.01 7.36
C ARG A 249 -26.71 -38.11 8.44
N CYS A 250 -25.90 -39.16 8.27
CA CYS A 250 -25.85 -40.31 9.16
C CYS A 250 -24.91 -40.06 10.34
N HIS A 251 -25.46 -40.05 11.55
CA HIS A 251 -24.73 -39.91 12.81
C HIS A 251 -24.36 -41.27 13.45
N GLY A 252 -24.43 -42.38 12.70
CA GLY A 252 -23.98 -43.70 13.18
C GLY A 252 -24.89 -44.44 14.16
N ASN A 253 -26.01 -43.86 14.59
CA ASN A 253 -26.87 -44.40 15.66
C ASN A 253 -28.12 -45.16 15.17
N CYS A 254 -28.02 -46.01 14.14
CA CYS A 254 -29.16 -46.82 13.70
C CYS A 254 -29.32 -48.08 14.55
N LYS A 255 -30.36 -48.12 15.40
CA LYS A 255 -30.86 -49.39 15.98
C LYS A 255 -31.40 -50.27 14.85
N LYS A 256 -30.94 -51.52 14.75
CA LYS A 256 -31.44 -52.50 13.77
C LYS A 256 -32.92 -52.79 14.06
N GLN A 257 -33.83 -52.11 13.36
CA GLN A 257 -35.19 -52.61 13.17
C GLN A 257 -35.51 -52.63 11.67
N MET A 258 -35.86 -53.84 11.21
CA MET A 258 -36.47 -54.08 9.91
C MET A 258 -37.90 -53.56 9.98
N THR A 259 -38.26 -52.66 9.06
CA THR A 259 -39.48 -52.71 8.20
C THR A 259 -39.59 -51.43 7.38
N SER A 260 -40.37 -51.55 6.30
CA SER A 260 -40.70 -50.61 5.24
C SER A 260 -41.48 -49.39 5.73
N GLU A 261 -41.22 -48.22 5.16
CA GLU A 261 -42.20 -47.38 4.44
C GLU A 261 -41.65 -45.96 4.23
N LYS A 262 -41.94 -45.41 3.05
CA LYS A 262 -41.56 -44.07 2.60
C LYS A 262 -42.48 -43.06 3.26
N ASN A 263 -41.94 -41.97 3.80
CA ASN A 263 -42.66 -40.70 3.90
C ASN A 263 -41.68 -39.51 3.92
N THR A 264 -41.94 -38.57 3.01
CA THR A 264 -41.23 -37.31 2.78
C THR A 264 -41.85 -36.20 3.62
N ALA A 265 -41.04 -35.46 4.39
CA ALA A 265 -41.37 -34.10 4.84
C ALA A 265 -40.07 -33.34 5.16
N HIS A 266 -39.84 -32.22 4.48
CA HIS A 266 -38.71 -31.30 4.66
C HIS A 266 -39.01 -30.30 5.79
N GLY A 267 -38.01 -30.03 6.63
CA GLY A 267 -38.01 -28.93 7.57
C GLY A 267 -36.58 -28.54 7.91
N ALA A 268 -36.10 -27.45 7.31
CA ALA A 268 -34.79 -26.87 7.59
C ALA A 268 -34.85 -26.09 8.91
N LYS A 269 -33.94 -26.37 9.85
CA LYS A 269 -33.68 -25.53 11.03
C LYS A 269 -32.29 -24.92 10.89
N GLY A 270 -32.23 -23.60 11.02
CA GLY A 270 -31.01 -22.79 10.92
C GLY A 270 -30.02 -23.00 12.07
N CYS A 271 -28.78 -22.61 11.82
CA CYS A 271 -27.67 -22.60 12.77
C CYS A 271 -27.59 -21.23 13.48
N PRO A 272 -27.06 -21.15 14.72
CA PRO A 272 -27.12 -19.95 15.53
C PRO A 272 -26.10 -18.89 15.08
N VAL A 273 -26.50 -17.63 15.22
CA VAL A 273 -25.76 -16.43 14.83
C VAL A 273 -24.73 -16.11 15.91
N ALA A 274 -23.46 -15.93 15.54
CA ALA A 274 -22.46 -15.25 16.37
C ALA A 274 -22.65 -13.74 16.22
N GLU A 275 -22.82 -13.05 17.35
CA GLU A 275 -23.08 -11.61 17.44
C GLU A 275 -21.94 -10.79 16.81
N THR A 276 -22.30 -9.96 15.85
CA THR A 276 -21.45 -8.90 15.29
C THR A 276 -21.48 -7.72 16.24
N ASN A 277 -20.39 -7.47 16.97
CA ASN A 277 -20.17 -6.19 17.63
C ASN A 277 -19.88 -5.12 16.57
N GLN A 278 -20.84 -4.21 16.38
CA GLN A 278 -20.63 -2.96 15.67
C GLN A 278 -19.65 -2.10 16.46
N PHE A 279 -18.48 -1.81 15.89
CA PHE A 279 -17.57 -0.81 16.43
C PHE A 279 -17.78 0.51 15.71
N ARG A 280 -18.01 1.55 16.53
CA ARG A 280 -18.13 2.96 16.18
C ARG A 280 -16.81 3.66 16.47
#